data_AF-A0A7E4V8G5-F1
#
_entry.id   AF-A0A7E4V8G5-F1
#
_cell.length_a   1.000
_cell.length_b   1.000
_cell.length_c   1.000
_cell.angle_alpha   90.00
_cell.angle_beta   90.00
_cell.angle_gamma   90.00
#
_symmetry.space_group_name_H-M   'P 1'
#
loop_
_entity.id
_entity.type
_entity.pdbx_description
1 polymer ?
#
loop_
_entity_poly.entity_id
_entity_poly.type
_entity_poly.pdbx_seq_one_letter_code
_entity_poly.pdbx_strand_id
1 'polypeptide(L)'
;MAVKDAVPDAPKEPSVAKPKGDQVDPDYLDAIKEANEAENREKDFKSRTRWRRMKETLIEWGSLSSCHGIPHMVEAHSTIAVIIWIIILIICFCIFMYFFIDTIIQFFSFGKTVELELDVTEMLFPTITICNINPYKLSLIEQNPQLNALLTVYEEVMSASTG
;
A
#
# COMPACT_ATOMS: atom_id res chain seq x y z
N MET A 1 -37.30 17.69 -4.70
CA MET A 1 -37.57 18.98 -5.36
C MET A 1 -36.34 19.30 -6.20
N ALA A 2 -36.26 18.75 -7.41
CA ALA A 2 -35.14 18.95 -8.32
C ALA A 2 -35.60 19.95 -9.39
N VAL A 3 -35.01 21.14 -9.37
CA VAL A 3 -35.18 22.11 -10.45
C VAL A 3 -34.37 21.57 -11.64
N LYS A 4 -35.06 20.91 -12.56
CA LYS A 4 -34.55 20.62 -13.90
C LYS A 4 -34.48 21.96 -14.62
N ASP A 5 -33.33 22.61 -14.58
CA ASP A 5 -33.07 23.72 -15.48
C ASP A 5 -33.02 23.17 -16.89
N ALA A 6 -34.04 23.52 -17.67
CA ALA A 6 -34.14 23.23 -19.08
C ALA A 6 -32.87 23.75 -19.77
N VAL A 7 -32.13 22.85 -20.41
CA VAL A 7 -31.08 23.20 -21.36
C VAL A 7 -31.79 23.90 -22.52
N PRO A 8 -31.55 25.19 -22.79
CA PRO A 8 -31.99 25.77 -24.04
C PRO A 8 -31.16 25.09 -25.14
N ASP A 9 -31.86 24.54 -26.13
CA ASP A 9 -31.24 23.92 -27.30
C ASP A 9 -30.12 24.80 -27.84
N ALA A 10 -28.97 24.18 -28.10
CA ALA A 10 -27.87 24.83 -28.78
C ALA A 10 -28.41 25.52 -30.05
N PRO A 11 -27.99 26.76 -30.36
CA PRO A 11 -28.28 27.34 -31.66
C PRO A 11 -27.80 26.32 -32.70
N LYS A 12 -28.72 25.85 -33.55
CA LYS A 12 -28.36 25.04 -34.71
C LYS A 12 -27.19 25.75 -35.39
N GLU A 13 -26.11 25.01 -35.67
CA GLU A 13 -25.03 25.50 -36.53
C GLU A 13 -25.70 26.24 -37.70
N PRO A 14 -25.37 27.51 -37.97
CA PRO A 14 -25.74 28.06 -39.25
C PRO A 14 -25.02 27.17 -40.27
N SER A 15 -25.79 26.32 -40.96
CA SER A 15 -25.31 25.47 -42.03
C SER A 15 -24.94 26.36 -43.22
N VAL A 16 -23.88 27.14 -43.08
CA VAL A 16 -23.33 27.94 -44.16
C VAL A 16 -22.48 26.99 -44.97
N ALA A 17 -22.97 26.67 -46.16
CA ALA A 17 -22.28 25.84 -47.13
C ALA A 17 -20.84 26.34 -47.31
N LYS A 18 -19.86 25.43 -47.20
CA LYS A 18 -18.45 25.72 -47.46
C LYS A 18 -18.32 26.28 -48.89
N PRO A 19 -17.87 27.53 -49.09
CA PRO A 19 -17.73 28.08 -50.43
C PRO A 19 -16.64 27.32 -51.20
N LYS A 20 -16.97 26.94 -52.42
CA LYS A 20 -16.08 26.27 -53.38
C LYS A 20 -15.50 27.36 -54.28
N GLY A 21 -14.24 27.71 -54.09
CA GLY A 21 -13.47 28.59 -54.99
C GLY A 21 -13.06 29.93 -54.39
N ASP A 22 -11.78 30.04 -54.08
CA ASP A 22 -10.82 31.12 -54.39
C ASP A 22 -11.32 32.57 -54.57
N GLN A 23 -12.09 33.09 -53.62
CA GLN A 23 -12.03 34.51 -53.19
C GLN A 23 -12.81 34.61 -51.88
N VAL A 24 -12.09 34.57 -50.76
CA VAL A 24 -12.70 34.79 -49.46
C VAL A 24 -12.81 36.30 -49.28
N ASP A 25 -14.04 36.82 -49.33
CA ASP A 25 -14.32 38.23 -49.06
C ASP A 25 -13.77 38.60 -47.66
N PRO A 26 -12.97 39.68 -47.53
CA PRO A 26 -12.45 40.13 -46.23
C PRO A 26 -13.53 40.26 -45.15
N ASP A 27 -14.74 40.65 -45.56
CA ASP A 27 -15.89 40.84 -44.66
C ASP A 27 -16.33 39.52 -44.01
N TYR A 28 -16.26 38.40 -44.74
CA TYR A 28 -16.62 37.07 -44.24
C TYR A 28 -15.59 36.52 -43.24
N LEU A 29 -14.29 36.79 -43.45
CA LEU A 29 -13.25 36.39 -42.50
C LEU A 29 -13.34 37.17 -41.19
N ASP A 30 -13.67 38.45 -41.25
CA ASP A 30 -13.79 39.29 -40.06
C ASP A 30 -15.03 38.92 -39.24
N ALA A 31 -16.15 38.57 -39.89
CA ALA A 31 -17.32 38.02 -39.23
C ALA A 31 -17.04 36.70 -38.48
N ILE A 32 -16.24 35.79 -39.08
CA ILE A 32 -15.82 34.54 -38.42
C ILE A 32 -14.91 34.82 -37.21
N LYS A 33 -13.99 35.78 -37.31
CA LYS A 33 -13.13 36.16 -36.17
C LYS A 33 -13.96 36.71 -35.03
N GLU A 34 -14.89 37.62 -35.32
CA GLU A 34 -15.76 38.21 -34.30
C GLU A 34 -16.62 37.17 -33.59
N ALA A 35 -17.19 36.21 -34.33
CA ALA A 35 -17.96 35.10 -33.76
C ALA A 35 -17.11 34.21 -32.83
N ASN A 36 -15.89 33.84 -33.27
CA ASN A 36 -14.97 33.06 -32.44
C ASN A 36 -14.51 33.83 -31.19
N GLU A 37 -14.28 35.14 -31.30
CA GLU A 37 -13.91 35.98 -30.17
C GLU A 37 -15.05 36.11 -29.16
N ALA A 38 -16.30 36.23 -29.62
CA ALA A 38 -17.48 36.23 -28.76
C ALA A 38 -17.65 34.90 -28.01
N GLU A 39 -17.49 33.77 -28.70
CA GLU A 39 -17.53 32.43 -28.10
C GLU A 39 -16.39 32.22 -27.08
N ASN A 40 -15.18 32.68 -27.40
CA ASN A 40 -14.04 32.60 -26.49
C ASN A 40 -14.26 33.46 -25.23
N ARG A 41 -14.86 34.65 -25.36
CA ARG A 41 -15.23 35.49 -24.20
C ARG A 41 -16.26 34.80 -23.30
N GLU A 42 -17.25 34.13 -23.88
CA GLU A 42 -18.24 33.36 -23.12
C GLU A 42 -17.60 32.17 -22.40
N LYS A 43 -16.72 31.42 -23.09
CA LYS A 43 -15.95 30.31 -22.49
C LYS A 43 -15.08 30.79 -21.33
N ASP A 44 -14.40 31.92 -21.48
CA ASP A 44 -13.59 32.55 -20.42
C ASP A 44 -14.44 33.06 -19.25
N PHE A 45 -15.63 33.60 -19.52
CA PHE A 45 -16.56 33.98 -18.47
C PHE A 45 -17.06 32.74 -17.70
N LYS A 46 -17.44 31.68 -18.43
CA LYS A 46 -17.91 30.42 -17.85
C LYS A 46 -16.81 29.67 -17.11
N SER A 47 -15.57 29.73 -17.57
CA SER A 47 -14.42 29.13 -16.89
C SER A 47 -14.12 29.87 -15.59
N ARG A 48 -14.04 31.21 -15.62
CA ARG A 48 -13.81 32.04 -14.43
C ARG A 48 -14.90 31.84 -13.37
N THR A 49 -16.17 31.76 -13.77
CA THR A 49 -17.27 31.48 -12.84
C THR A 49 -17.27 30.05 -12.29
N ARG A 50 -16.73 29.07 -13.04
CA ARG A 50 -16.53 27.69 -12.55
C ARG A 50 -15.36 27.60 -11.58
N TRP A 51 -14.22 28.19 -11.93
CA TRP A 51 -13.02 28.26 -11.09
C TRP A 51 -13.29 28.94 -9.76
N ARG A 52 -14.05 30.06 -9.76
CA ARG A 52 -14.44 30.75 -8.53
C ARG A 52 -15.24 29.83 -7.60
N ARG A 53 -16.28 29.17 -8.14
CA ARG A 53 -17.09 28.21 -7.39
C ARG A 53 -16.25 27.05 -6.85
N MET A 54 -15.38 26.47 -7.69
CA MET A 54 -14.48 25.40 -7.25
C MET A 54 -13.54 25.86 -6.13
N LYS A 55 -12.99 27.08 -6.23
CA LYS A 55 -12.12 27.64 -5.21
C LYS A 55 -12.86 27.84 -3.88
N GLU A 56 -14.08 28.37 -3.93
CA GLU A 56 -14.95 28.54 -2.75
C GLU A 56 -15.22 27.18 -2.07
N THR A 57 -15.62 26.17 -2.85
CA THR A 57 -15.85 24.82 -2.33
C THR A 57 -14.59 24.18 -1.74
N LEU A 58 -13.42 24.39 -2.37
CA LEU A 58 -12.15 23.85 -1.86
C LEU A 58 -11.71 24.52 -0.55
N ILE A 59 -11.96 25.82 -0.40
CA ILE A 59 -11.68 26.55 0.84
C ILE A 59 -12.60 26.08 1.97
N GLU A 60 -13.90 25.94 1.69
CA GLU A 60 -14.88 25.44 2.65
C GLU A 60 -14.60 23.98 3.08
N TRP A 61 -14.27 23.11 2.12
CA TRP A 61 -13.86 21.75 2.44
C TRP A 61 -12.55 21.72 3.23
N GLY A 62 -11.58 22.53 2.84
CA GLY A 62 -10.27 22.57 3.47
C GLY A 62 -10.31 23.04 4.92
N SER A 63 -11.22 23.95 5.27
CA SER A 63 -11.44 24.39 6.65
C SER A 63 -12.15 23.34 7.52
N LEU A 64 -12.95 22.47 6.91
CA LEU A 64 -13.68 21.38 7.59
C LEU A 64 -12.90 20.05 7.61
N SER A 65 -11.75 19.99 6.93
CA SER A 65 -10.99 18.76 6.79
C SER A 65 -10.42 18.28 8.13
N SER A 66 -10.50 16.97 8.38
CA SER A 66 -9.88 16.33 9.55
C SER A 66 -8.36 16.23 9.42
N CYS A 67 -7.80 16.50 8.24
CA CYS A 67 -6.36 16.57 8.02
C CYS A 67 -5.84 17.88 8.63
N HIS A 68 -5.28 17.82 9.84
CA HIS A 68 -4.84 18.97 10.64
C HIS A 68 -3.94 19.99 9.89
N GLY A 69 -3.20 19.59 8.85
CA GLY A 69 -2.39 20.53 8.05
C GLY A 69 -3.16 21.32 6.98
N ILE A 70 -4.35 20.87 6.56
CA ILE A 70 -5.14 21.49 5.48
C ILE A 70 -5.82 22.80 5.95
N PRO A 71 -6.45 22.87 7.15
CA PRO A 71 -6.99 24.13 7.66
C PRO A 71 -5.94 25.24 7.78
N HIS A 72 -4.72 24.91 8.25
CA HIS A 72 -3.62 25.86 8.36
C HIS A 72 -3.14 26.39 7.00
N MET A 73 -3.24 25.58 5.94
CA MET A 73 -2.95 26.00 4.57
C MET A 73 -4.00 26.99 4.05
N VAL A 74 -5.28 26.82 4.45
CA VAL A 74 -6.39 27.70 4.04
C VAL A 74 -6.39 29.03 4.82
N GLU A 75 -5.97 29.01 6.08
CA GLU A 75 -5.90 30.19 6.96
C GLU A 75 -4.65 31.07 6.69
N ALA A 76 -3.63 30.52 6.03
CA ALA A 76 -2.38 31.22 5.79
C ALA A 76 -2.56 32.45 4.88
N HIS A 77 -2.26 33.64 5.42
CA HIS A 77 -2.34 34.91 4.68
C HIS A 77 -1.19 35.15 3.68
N SER A 78 -0.06 34.45 3.85
CA SER A 78 1.12 34.58 2.99
C SER A 78 1.28 33.36 2.09
N THR A 79 1.59 33.59 0.81
CA THR A 79 1.89 32.53 -0.16
C THR A 79 3.07 31.67 0.27
N ILE A 80 4.06 32.24 0.97
CA ILE A 80 5.20 31.50 1.51
C ILE A 80 4.75 30.53 2.62
N ALA A 81 3.85 30.97 3.51
CA ALA A 81 3.32 30.12 4.57
C ALA A 81 2.51 28.94 3.99
N VAL A 82 1.73 29.18 2.93
CA VAL A 82 1.04 28.11 2.18
C VAL A 82 2.03 27.09 1.63
N ILE A 83 3.12 27.54 0.99
CA ILE A 83 4.16 26.66 0.44
C ILE A 83 4.80 25.82 1.54
N ILE A 84 5.11 26.41 2.69
CA ILE A 84 5.68 25.69 3.84
C ILE A 84 4.73 24.58 4.31
N TRP A 85 3.43 24.89 4.47
CA TRP A 85 2.44 23.88 4.87
C TRP A 85 2.28 22.75 3.85
N ILE A 86 2.35 23.07 2.55
CA ILE A 86 2.35 22.06 1.48
C ILE A 86 3.58 21.15 1.61
N ILE A 87 4.77 21.72 1.81
CA ILE A 87 6.01 20.94 1.96
C ILE A 87 5.91 20.02 3.19
N ILE A 88 5.44 20.54 4.33
CA ILE A 88 5.25 19.75 5.55
C ILE A 88 4.28 18.59 5.30
N LEU A 89 3.13 18.86 4.66
CA LEU A 89 2.16 17.81 4.33
C LEU A 89 2.76 16.73 3.41
N ILE A 90 3.54 17.12 2.41
CA ILE A 90 4.22 16.18 1.51
C ILE A 90 5.23 15.33 2.28
N ILE A 91 6.05 15.94 3.14
CA ILE A 91 7.03 15.21 3.96
C ILE A 91 6.33 14.21 4.87
N CYS A 92 5.29 14.65 5.59
CA CYS A 92 4.49 13.77 6.44
C CYS A 92 3.87 12.62 5.65
N PHE A 93 3.35 12.88 4.45
CA PHE A 93 2.78 11.86 3.59
C PHE A 93 3.84 10.84 3.12
N CYS A 94 5.03 11.29 2.73
CA CYS A 94 6.13 10.41 2.35
C CYS A 94 6.58 9.50 3.51
N ILE A 95 6.72 10.06 4.71
CA ILE A 95 7.07 9.29 5.92
C ILE A 95 5.97 8.28 6.25
N PHE A 96 4.70 8.70 6.19
CA PHE A 96 3.57 7.82 6.41
C PHE A 96 3.54 6.66 5.41
N MET A 97 3.76 6.92 4.12
CA MET A 97 3.83 5.87 3.09
C MET A 97 4.97 4.88 3.34
N TYR A 98 6.15 5.37 3.75
CA TYR A 98 7.27 4.50 4.12
C TYR A 98 6.89 3.55 5.26
N PHE A 99 6.37 4.08 6.38
CA PHE A 99 5.96 3.26 7.52
C PHE A 99 4.79 2.33 7.20
N PHE A 100 3.86 2.78 6.36
CA PHE A 100 2.73 1.96 5.93
C PHE A 100 3.19 0.73 5.14
N ILE A 101 4.11 0.92 4.19
CA ILE A 101 4.69 -0.18 3.41
C ILE A 101 5.48 -1.11 4.32
N ASP A 102 6.33 -0.58 5.20
CA ASP A 102 7.12 -1.37 6.15
C ASP A 102 6.23 -2.24 7.06
N THR A 103 5.16 -1.64 7.60
CA THR A 103 4.16 -2.35 8.42
C THR A 103 3.47 -3.46 7.63
N ILE A 104 3.12 -3.22 6.37
CA ILE A 104 2.52 -4.25 5.50
C ILE A 104 3.49 -5.41 5.29
N ILE A 105 4.76 -5.13 5.00
CA ILE A 105 5.79 -6.16 4.82
C ILE A 105 5.95 -6.97 6.11
N GLN A 106 6.02 -6.30 7.26
CA GLN A 106 6.14 -6.96 8.56
C GLN A 106 4.93 -7.84 8.88
N PHE A 107 3.72 -7.37 8.57
CA PHE A 107 2.48 -8.14 8.73
C PHE A 107 2.52 -9.44 7.92
N PHE A 108 2.95 -9.37 6.66
CA PHE A 108 3.09 -10.55 5.79
C PHE A 108 4.34 -11.40 6.08
N SER A 109 5.26 -10.93 6.91
CA SER A 109 6.45 -11.70 7.32
C SER A 109 6.11 -12.80 8.34
N PHE A 110 4.88 -12.84 8.89
CA PHE A 110 4.41 -13.85 9.85
C PHE A 110 5.39 -14.15 11.00
N GLY A 111 6.09 -13.11 11.48
CA GLY A 111 6.97 -13.22 12.64
C GLY A 111 6.20 -13.70 13.85
N LYS A 112 6.69 -14.76 14.51
CA LYS A 112 6.10 -15.27 15.76
C LYS A 112 7.00 -14.86 16.92
N THR A 113 6.46 -14.06 17.84
CA THR A 113 7.10 -13.78 19.13
C THR A 113 6.60 -14.84 20.11
N VAL A 114 7.48 -15.72 20.57
CA VAL A 114 7.16 -16.68 21.63
C VAL A 114 7.47 -16.03 22.96
N GLU A 115 6.43 -15.70 23.71
CA GLU A 115 6.55 -15.24 25.09
C GLU A 115 6.55 -16.47 26.01
N LEU A 116 7.67 -16.70 26.69
CA LEU A 116 7.85 -17.81 27.63
C LEU A 116 7.44 -17.33 29.02
N GLU A 117 6.20 -17.57 29.40
CA GLU A 117 5.78 -17.39 30.79
C GLU A 117 6.19 -18.62 31.60
N LEU A 118 7.13 -18.43 32.53
CA LEU A 118 7.56 -19.44 33.50
C LEU A 118 6.53 -19.51 34.62
N ASP A 119 5.46 -20.26 34.37
CA ASP A 119 4.54 -20.66 35.42
C ASP A 119 5.14 -21.82 36.22
N VAL A 120 5.65 -21.53 37.42
CA VAL A 120 6.16 -22.53 38.37
C VAL A 120 4.99 -23.02 39.22
N THR A 121 4.00 -23.64 38.57
CA THR A 121 2.98 -24.43 39.27
C THR A 121 3.55 -25.81 39.64
N GLU A 122 2.85 -26.56 40.48
CA GLU A 122 3.21 -27.95 40.80
C GLU A 122 3.24 -28.80 39.52
N MET A 123 4.43 -28.92 38.91
CA MET A 123 4.63 -29.76 37.74
C MET A 123 4.67 -31.24 38.14
N LEU A 124 4.00 -32.07 37.35
CA LEU A 124 4.09 -33.53 37.47
C LEU A 124 5.54 -33.97 37.31
N PHE A 125 5.99 -34.85 38.21
CA PHE A 125 7.31 -35.47 38.08
C PHE A 125 7.39 -36.25 36.76
N PRO A 126 8.43 -36.04 35.94
CA PRO A 126 8.51 -36.65 34.61
C PRO A 126 8.68 -38.17 34.72
N THR A 127 8.28 -38.88 33.67
CA THR A 127 8.63 -40.31 33.55
C THR A 127 10.12 -40.42 33.29
N ILE A 128 10.85 -40.93 34.27
CA ILE A 128 12.27 -41.24 34.11
C ILE A 128 12.38 -42.67 33.59
N THR A 129 12.89 -42.83 32.38
CA THR A 129 13.28 -44.13 31.83
C THR A 129 14.78 -44.30 31.92
N ILE A 130 15.22 -45.29 32.70
CA ILE A 130 16.62 -45.65 32.83
C ILE A 130 16.87 -46.88 31.96
N CYS A 131 17.75 -46.73 30.96
CA CYS A 131 18.15 -47.82 30.09
C CYS A 131 19.58 -48.26 30.46
N ASN A 132 19.80 -49.58 30.45
CA ASN A 132 21.18 -50.09 30.44
C ASN A 132 21.83 -49.71 29.11
N ILE A 133 23.04 -49.15 29.15
CA ILE A 133 23.83 -48.85 27.94
C ILE A 133 24.13 -50.13 27.18
N ASN A 134 24.28 -51.23 27.91
CA ASN A 134 24.45 -52.53 27.31
C ASN A 134 23.08 -53.14 26.95
N PRO A 135 22.77 -53.35 25.66
CA PRO A 135 21.52 -53.95 25.23
C PRO A 135 21.44 -55.46 25.50
N TYR A 136 22.57 -56.12 25.83
CA TYR A 136 22.62 -57.57 26.00
C TYR A 136 23.16 -57.99 27.36
N LYS A 137 22.60 -59.06 27.93
CA LYS A 137 23.12 -59.66 29.16
C LYS A 137 24.03 -60.84 28.79
N LEU A 138 25.29 -60.80 29.21
CA LEU A 138 26.28 -61.86 28.91
C LEU A 138 25.77 -63.26 29.27
N SER A 139 25.15 -63.41 30.44
CA SER A 139 24.59 -64.69 30.89
C SER A 139 23.48 -65.25 29.99
N LEU A 140 22.78 -64.38 29.22
CA LEU A 140 21.75 -64.82 28.26
C LEU A 140 22.37 -65.12 26.88
N ILE A 141 23.47 -64.46 26.54
CA ILE A 141 24.24 -64.75 25.33
C ILE A 141 24.86 -66.15 25.43
N GLU A 142 25.48 -66.48 26.54
CA GLU A 142 26.13 -67.79 26.77
C GLU A 142 25.15 -68.97 26.69
N GLN A 143 23.88 -68.75 27.06
CA GLN A 143 22.81 -69.75 26.98
C GLN A 143 22.34 -70.01 25.54
N ASN A 144 22.55 -69.05 24.63
CA ASN A 144 22.21 -69.22 23.23
C ASN A 144 23.46 -69.56 22.41
N PRO A 145 23.60 -70.81 21.92
CA PRO A 145 24.82 -71.25 21.24
C PRO A 145 25.14 -70.44 19.98
N GLN A 146 24.12 -69.89 19.30
CA GLN A 146 24.31 -69.07 18.11
C GLN A 146 24.88 -67.68 18.45
N LEU A 147 24.44 -67.09 19.57
CA LEU A 147 24.87 -65.77 19.99
C LEU A 147 26.23 -65.81 20.70
N ASN A 148 26.51 -66.88 21.45
CA ASN A 148 27.79 -67.12 22.09
C ASN A 148 28.92 -67.28 21.06
N ALA A 149 28.69 -68.07 20.00
CA ALA A 149 29.66 -68.22 18.92
C ALA A 149 29.99 -66.87 18.23
N LEU A 150 28.98 -66.02 18.01
CA LEU A 150 29.18 -64.68 17.46
C LEU A 150 29.98 -63.79 18.41
N LEU A 151 29.70 -63.86 19.71
CA LEU A 151 30.42 -63.09 20.72
C LEU A 151 31.91 -63.48 20.77
N THR A 152 32.23 -64.78 20.72
CA THR A 152 33.62 -65.26 20.71
C THR A 152 34.41 -64.74 19.52
N VAL A 153 33.83 -64.77 18.32
CA VAL A 153 34.48 -64.23 17.11
C VAL A 153 34.65 -62.71 17.21
N TYR A 154 33.65 -62.01 17.74
CA TYR A 154 33.72 -60.56 17.92
C TYR A 154 34.81 -60.16 18.93
N GLU A 155 34.93 -60.87 20.05
CA GLU A 155 35.97 -60.64 21.07
C GLU A 155 37.38 -60.90 20.50
N GLU A 156 37.56 -61.94 19.70
CA GLU A 156 38.83 -62.23 19.02
C GLU A 156 39.23 -61.08 18.08
N VAL A 157 38.32 -60.62 17.22
CA VAL A 157 38.57 -59.53 16.27
C VAL A 157 38.85 -58.21 16.99
N MET A 158 38.09 -57.89 18.05
CA MET A 158 38.31 -56.68 18.84
C MET A 158 39.65 -56.71 19.60
N SER A 159 40.06 -57.88 20.11
CA SER A 159 41.35 -58.03 20.78
C SER A 159 42.53 -57.88 19.81
N ALA A 160 42.36 -58.34 18.56
CA ALA A 160 43.35 -58.19 17.50
C ALA A 160 43.44 -56.75 16.95
N SER A 161 42.34 -55.98 16.97
CA SER A 161 42.33 -54.59 16.48
C SER A 161 42.90 -53.56 17.45
N THR A 162 43.10 -53.94 18.72
CA THR A 162 43.59 -53.04 19.78
C THR A 162 45.12 -53.17 20.00
N GLY A 163 45.80 -53.91 19.13
CA GLY A 163 47.26 -54.11 19.12
C GLY A 163 47.98 -53.43 17.96
#